data_AF-A0A164FAV8-F1
#
_entry.id   AF-A0A164FAV8-F1
#
_cell.length_a   1.000
_cell.length_b   1.000
_cell.length_c   1.000
_cell.angle_alpha   90.00
_cell.angle_beta   90.00
_cell.angle_gamma   90.00
#
_symmetry.space_group_name_H-M   'P 1'
#
loop_
_entity.id
_entity.type
_entity.pdbx_description
1 polymer ?
#
loop_
_entity_poly.entity_id
_entity_poly.type
_entity_poly.pdbx_seq_one_letter_code
_entity_poly.pdbx_strand_id
1 'polypeptide(L)' 'MRTYIRKKSHASASPELIRMAINLVKEDNRKISDVSKALSIPRRSLTR' A
#
# COMPACT_ATOMS: atom_id res chain seq x y z
N MET A 1 -33.44 11.47 4.69
CA MET A 1 -32.09 11.37 5.30
C MET A 1 -31.20 10.52 4.39
N ARG A 2 -30.05 11.05 3.91
CA ARG A 2 -29.06 10.28 3.15
C ARG A 2 -28.03 9.68 4.12
N THR A 3 -28.01 8.36 4.27
CA THR A 3 -27.01 7.64 5.07
C THR A 3 -25.75 7.43 4.25
N TYR A 4 -24.69 8.18 4.55
CA TYR A 4 -23.38 7.93 3.95
C TYR A 4 -22.82 6.65 4.57
N ILE A 5 -22.91 5.54 3.83
CA ILE A 5 -22.23 4.29 4.18
C ILE A 5 -20.72 4.59 4.15
N ARG A 6 -20.12 4.81 5.32
CA ARG A 6 -18.69 5.01 5.49
C ARG A 6 -18.00 3.72 5.04
N LYS A 7 -17.52 3.68 3.79
CA LYS A 7 -16.73 2.56 3.27
C LYS A 7 -15.62 2.27 4.29
N LYS A 8 -15.63 1.05 4.82
CA LYS A 8 -14.66 0.48 5.75
C LYS A 8 -13.27 0.87 5.24
N SER A 9 -12.56 1.70 6.00
CA SER A 9 -11.21 2.15 5.68
C SER A 9 -10.38 0.93 5.28
N HIS A 10 -9.70 0.98 4.13
CA HIS A 10 -8.69 -0.01 3.76
C HIS A 10 -7.84 -0.26 5.00
N ALA A 11 -7.85 -1.48 5.53
CA ALA A 11 -6.99 -1.85 6.64
C ALA A 11 -5.58 -1.43 6.24
N SER A 12 -5.05 -0.42 6.93
CA SER A 12 -3.72 0.11 6.63
C SER A 12 -2.76 -1.07 6.73
N ALA A 13 -2.04 -1.36 5.65
CA ALA A 13 -1.03 -2.41 5.64
C ALA A 13 -0.13 -2.26 6.87
N SER A 14 0.28 -3.37 7.48
CA SER A 14 1.12 -3.31 8.67
C SER A 14 2.40 -2.51 8.37
N PRO A 15 2.94 -1.76 9.34
CA PRO A 15 4.18 -0.99 9.14
C PRO A 15 5.34 -1.86 8.62
N GLU A 16 5.38 -3.13 9.02
CA GLU A 16 6.36 -4.12 8.56
C GLU A 16 6.21 -4.44 7.08
N LEU A 17 4.98 -4.68 6.61
CA LEU A 17 4.71 -4.91 5.19
C LEU A 17 5.09 -3.70 4.33
N ILE A 18 4.85 -2.48 4.83
CA ILE A 18 5.23 -1.25 4.12
C ILE A 18 6.76 -1.14 4.02
N ARG A 19 7.50 -1.41 5.11
CA ARG A 19 8.97 -1.40 5.10
C ARG A 19 9.53 -2.42 4.10
N MET A 20 9.01 -3.65 4.13
CA MET A 20 9.43 -4.68 3.19
C MET A 20 9.12 -4.28 1.73
N ALA A 21 7.93 -3.72 1.48
CA ALA A 21 7.56 -3.23 0.17
C ALA A 21 8.46 -2.09 -0.34
N ILE A 22 8.89 -1.18 0.54
CA ILE A 22 9.85 -0.12 0.20
C ILE A 22 11.20 -0.73 -0.15
N ASN A 23 11.69 -1.73 0.61
CA ASN A 23 12.94 -2.41 0.30
C ASN A 23 12.90 -3.11 -1.06
N LEU A 24 11.79 -3.79 -1.39
CA LEU A 24 11.60 -4.41 -2.72
C LEU A 24 11.66 -3.38 -3.86
N VAL A 25 11.21 -2.15 -3.63
CA VAL A 25 11.28 -1.08 -4.63
C VAL A 25 12.70 -0.52 -4.75
N LYS A 26 13.37 -0.26 -3.61
CA LYS A 26 14.67 0.42 -3.57
C LYS A 26 15.84 -0.51 -3.87
N GLU A 27 15.88 -1.67 -3.22
CA GLU A 27 17.01 -2.61 -3.29
C GLU A 27 16.88 -3.52 -4.52
N ASP A 28 15.71 -4.10 -4.75
CA ASP A 28 15.48 -5.02 -5.90
C ASP A 28 15.10 -4.29 -7.20
N ASN A 29 15.11 -2.94 -7.18
CA ASN A 29 14.74 -2.07 -8.31
C ASN A 29 13.38 -2.43 -8.94
N ARG A 30 12.44 -2.96 -8.15
CA ARG A 30 11.11 -3.37 -8.65
C ARG A 30 10.22 -2.16 -8.85
N LYS A 31 9.36 -2.23 -9.87
CA LYS A 31 8.38 -1.17 -10.15
C LYS A 31 7.39 -1.06 -8.98
N ILE A 32 7.18 0.17 -8.51
CA ILE A 32 6.19 0.52 -7.48
C ILE A 32 4.79 0.02 -7.84
N SER A 33 4.43 0.02 -9.13
CA SER A 33 3.15 -0.49 -9.63
C SER A 33 2.93 -1.96 -9.30
N ASP A 34 3.99 -2.75 -9.38
CA ASP A 34 3.92 -4.20 -9.31
C ASP A 34 3.93 -4.64 -7.85
N VAL A 35 4.77 -3.99 -7.02
CA VAL A 35 4.79 -4.17 -5.56
C VAL A 35 3.46 -3.74 -4.93
N SER A 36 2.90 -2.60 -5.36
CA SER A 36 1.60 -2.11 -4.88
C SER A 36 0.45 -3.08 -5.18
N LYS A 37 0.43 -3.68 -6.38
CA LYS A 37 -0.57 -4.70 -6.74
C LYS A 37 -0.36 -6.00 -5.99
N ALA A 38 0.89 -6.50 -5.93
CA ALA A 38 1.21 -7.78 -5.30
C ALA A 38 0.88 -7.79 -3.81
N LEU A 39 1.18 -6.70 -3.10
CA LEU A 39 0.98 -6.60 -1.66
C LEU A 39 -0.35 -5.92 -1.30
N SER A 40 -1.16 -5.52 -2.29
CA SER A 40 -2.38 -4.72 -2.08
C SER A 40 -2.15 -3.46 -1.22
N ILE A 41 -0.97 -2.85 -1.35
CA ILE A 41 -0.58 -1.65 -0.61
C ILE A 41 -0.78 -0.43 -1.54
N PRO A 42 -1.37 0.68 -1.07
CA PRO A 42 -1.46 1.90 -1.85
C PRO A 42 -0.08 2.40 -2.28
N ARG A 43 0.08 2.78 -3.55
CA ARG A 43 1.35 3.34 -4.08
C ARG A 43 1.89 4.49 -3.23
N ARG A 44 0.99 5.31 -2.68
CA ARG A 44 1.32 6.45 -1.80
C ARG A 44 2.07 6.03 -0.53
N SER A 45 1.88 4.81 -0.06
CA SER A 45 2.60 4.26 1.09
C SER A 45 4.02 3.82 0.75
N LEU A 46 4.34 3.62 -0.53
CA LEU A 46 5.65 3.18 -1.03
C LEU A 46 6.51 4.35 -1.52
N THR A 47 5.89 5.48 -1.86
CA THR A 47 6.56 6.72 -2.29
C THR A 47 6.75 7.73 -1.15
N ARG A 48 6.38 7.36 0.08
CA ARG A 48 6.56 8.22 1.26
C ARG A 48 7.98 8.07 1.78
#